data_AF-A0A931Q491-F1
#
_entry.id   AF-A0A931Q491-F1
#
_cell.length_a   1.000
_cell.length_b   1.000
_cell.length_c   1.000
_cell.angle_alpha   90.00
_cell.angle_beta   90.00
_cell.angle_gamma   90.00
#
_symmetry.space_group_name_H-M   'P 1'
#
loop_
_entity.id
_entity.type
_entity.pdbx_description
1 polymer ?
#
loop_
_entity_poly.entity_id
_entity_poly.type
_entity_poly.pdbx_seq_one_letter_code
_entity_poly.pdbx_strand_id
1 'polypeptide(L)'
;MFSSGEADLDNWLKNRALKNEGSGASRTYVVCTTERKIVGYYCLATGALAVAQAPGKVRRNMPDPIPVMIIGRLAVHKEWHGQGLGRSLLANALQRILQAAEIAGIRAVLVHAISGKAKAFYEKCGFFPSPVDPMILMVTLAEVKAILSP
;
A
#
# COMPACT_ATOMS: atom_id res chain seq x y z
N MET A 1 21.63 -1.69 -8.73
CA MET A 1 20.63 -0.63 -8.99
C MET A 1 19.26 -1.28 -8.97
N PHE A 2 18.26 -0.68 -8.35
CA PHE A 2 16.90 -1.24 -8.32
C PHE A 2 16.17 -0.93 -9.63
N SER A 3 15.48 -1.91 -10.21
CA SER A 3 14.61 -1.73 -11.36
C SER A 3 13.39 -2.64 -11.27
N SER A 4 12.20 -2.05 -11.11
CA SER A 4 10.91 -2.76 -11.13
C SER A 4 10.27 -2.80 -12.51
N GLY A 5 10.82 -2.09 -13.49
CA GLY A 5 10.19 -1.88 -14.79
C GLY A 5 9.15 -0.74 -14.79
N GLU A 6 9.05 0.01 -13.70
CA GLU A 6 8.22 1.22 -13.58
C GLU A 6 9.11 2.37 -13.11
N ALA A 7 9.52 3.24 -14.05
CA ALA A 7 10.56 4.25 -13.80
C ALA A 7 10.22 5.19 -12.64
N ASP A 8 8.94 5.53 -12.45
CA ASP A 8 8.49 6.39 -11.35
C ASP A 8 8.71 5.75 -9.98
N LEU A 9 8.52 4.43 -9.87
CA LEU A 9 8.79 3.69 -8.63
C LEU A 9 10.30 3.58 -8.38
N ASP A 10 11.08 3.33 -9.42
CA ASP A 10 12.54 3.24 -9.33
C ASP A 10 13.17 4.57 -8.92
N ASN A 11 12.77 5.65 -9.60
CA ASN A 11 13.26 7.01 -9.35
C ASN A 11 12.85 7.53 -7.97
N TRP A 12 11.64 7.23 -7.52
CA TRP A 12 11.22 7.65 -6.18
C TRP A 12 12.03 6.95 -5.09
N LEU A 13 12.27 5.63 -5.21
CA LEU A 13 13.10 4.90 -4.24
C LEU A 13 14.49 5.52 -4.14
N LYS A 14 15.11 5.82 -5.28
CA LYS A 14 16.46 6.40 -5.34
C LYS A 14 16.54 7.80 -4.76
N ASN A 15 15.57 8.66 -5.07
CA ASN A 15 15.71 10.10 -4.89
C ASN A 15 14.85 10.70 -3.77
N ARG A 16 13.87 9.96 -3.23
CA ARG A 16 12.86 10.50 -2.30
C ARG A 16 12.65 9.65 -1.05
N ALA A 17 12.71 8.32 -1.14
CA ALA A 17 12.35 7.42 -0.04
C ALA A 17 13.05 7.76 1.29
N LEU A 18 14.38 7.92 1.28
CA LEU A 18 15.15 8.20 2.49
C LEU A 18 14.84 9.57 3.10
N LYS A 19 14.63 10.60 2.25
CA LYS A 19 14.24 11.94 2.72
C LYS A 19 12.83 11.92 3.32
N ASN A 20 11.92 11.17 2.71
CA ASN A 20 10.55 11.03 3.20
C ASN A 20 10.51 10.25 4.53
N GLU A 21 11.38 9.26 4.70
CA GLU A 21 11.57 8.55 5.97
C GLU A 21 12.02 9.53 7.07
N GLY A 22 13.08 10.29 6.81
CA GLY A 22 13.66 11.23 7.78
C GLY A 22 12.72 12.39 8.15
N SER A 23 11.91 12.87 7.21
CA SER A 23 10.91 13.92 7.46
C SER A 23 9.59 13.41 8.02
N GLY A 24 9.37 12.09 8.07
CA GLY A 24 8.12 11.48 8.52
C GLY A 24 6.99 11.49 7.49
N ALA A 25 7.25 11.89 6.24
CA ALA A 25 6.25 11.90 5.16
C ALA A 25 5.78 10.49 4.76
N SER A 26 6.62 9.47 4.93
CA SER A 26 6.25 8.07 4.74
C SER A 26 7.22 7.14 5.46
N ARG A 27 6.77 5.96 5.87
CA ARG A 27 7.61 4.87 6.37
C ARG A 27 7.88 3.85 5.28
N THR A 28 9.14 3.67 4.90
CA THR A 28 9.58 2.79 3.80
C THR A 28 10.21 1.51 4.35
N TYR A 29 9.74 0.37 3.85
CA TYR A 29 10.27 -0.94 4.19
C TYR A 29 10.87 -1.58 2.94
N VAL A 30 12.06 -2.15 3.06
CA VAL A 30 12.79 -2.79 1.97
C VAL A 30 13.06 -4.25 2.29
N VAL A 31 13.04 -5.09 1.27
CA VAL A 31 13.53 -6.46 1.32
C VAL A 31 14.85 -6.52 0.57
N CYS A 32 15.86 -7.09 1.21
CA CYS A 32 17.22 -7.17 0.69
C CYS A 32 17.67 -8.63 0.57
N THR A 33 18.52 -8.91 -0.41
CA THR A 33 19.30 -10.15 -0.43
C THR A 33 20.38 -10.14 0.67
N THR A 34 21.03 -11.28 0.88
CA THR A 34 22.22 -11.44 1.73
C THR A 34 23.34 -10.46 1.35
N GLU A 35 23.48 -10.12 0.07
CA GLU A 35 24.45 -9.14 -0.44
C GLU A 35 23.95 -7.68 -0.34
N ARG A 36 22.91 -7.43 0.46
CA ARG A 36 22.30 -6.10 0.68
C ARG A 36 21.74 -5.43 -0.59
N LYS A 37 21.37 -6.22 -1.60
CA LYS A 37 20.68 -5.70 -2.78
C LYS A 37 19.19 -5.61 -2.50
N ILE A 38 18.58 -4.44 -2.69
CA ILE A 38 17.13 -4.26 -2.55
C ILE A 38 16.45 -5.02 -3.70
N VAL A 39 15.51 -5.91 -3.36
CA VAL A 39 14.73 -6.73 -4.31
C VAL A 39 13.24 -6.43 -4.27
N GLY A 40 12.80 -5.63 -3.31
CA GLY A 40 11.44 -5.11 -3.27
C GLY A 40 11.27 -4.11 -2.14
N TYR A 41 10.24 -3.28 -2.22
CA TYR A 41 9.94 -2.30 -1.19
C TYR A 41 8.46 -1.92 -1.20
N TYR A 42 8.01 -1.33 -0.11
CA TYR A 42 6.77 -0.56 -0.06
C TYR A 42 6.92 0.62 0.89
N CYS A 43 6.01 1.59 0.79
CA CYS A 43 5.91 2.66 1.78
C CYS A 43 4.48 2.90 2.27
N LEU A 44 4.38 3.29 3.54
CA LEU A 44 3.14 3.60 4.25
C LEU A 44 3.10 5.08 4.59
N ALA A 45 1.93 5.71 4.46
CA ALA A 45 1.68 7.07 4.89
C ALA A 45 0.26 7.20 5.44
N THR A 46 0.06 8.08 6.42
CA THR A 46 -1.28 8.41 6.90
C THR A 46 -2.02 9.22 5.84
N GLY A 47 -3.35 9.10 5.82
CA GLY A 47 -4.19 9.85 4.91
C GLY A 47 -5.58 10.11 5.47
N ALA A 48 -6.33 10.91 4.72
CA ALA A 48 -7.71 11.25 5.02
C ALA A 48 -8.53 11.10 3.73
N LEU A 49 -9.71 10.49 3.84
CA LEU A 49 -10.65 10.31 2.74
C LEU A 49 -11.94 11.06 3.05
N ALA A 50 -12.35 11.97 2.14
CA ALA A 50 -13.61 12.66 2.30
C ALA A 50 -14.78 11.67 2.30
N VAL A 51 -15.73 11.83 3.22
CA VAL A 51 -16.91 10.94 3.33
C VAL A 51 -17.69 10.83 2.02
N ALA A 52 -17.76 11.92 1.26
CA ALA A 52 -18.41 11.97 -0.05
C ALA A 52 -17.76 11.05 -1.10
N GLN A 53 -16.46 10.78 -0.98
CA GLN A 53 -15.68 9.97 -1.92
C GLN A 53 -15.59 8.49 -1.50
N ALA A 54 -16.10 8.15 -0.33
CA ALA A 54 -16.02 6.82 0.24
C ALA A 54 -17.27 5.97 -0.08
N PRO A 55 -17.11 4.68 -0.42
CA PRO A 55 -18.24 3.79 -0.60
C PRO A 55 -18.97 3.55 0.73
N GLY A 56 -20.25 3.16 0.65
CA GLY A 56 -21.14 2.99 1.81
C GLY A 56 -20.52 2.19 2.95
N LYS A 57 -19.84 1.08 2.63
CA LYS A 57 -19.18 0.22 3.62
C LYS A 57 -18.00 0.88 4.34
N VAL A 58 -17.31 1.84 3.71
CA VAL A 58 -16.18 2.57 4.31
C VAL A 58 -16.70 3.75 5.15
N ARG A 59 -17.72 4.49 4.67
CA ARG A 59 -18.19 5.73 5.32
C ARG A 59 -19.19 5.57 6.46
N ARG A 60 -19.86 4.42 6.57
CA ARG A 60 -20.90 4.21 7.58
C ARG A 60 -20.37 4.51 8.98
N ASN A 61 -21.01 5.44 9.69
CA ASN A 61 -20.68 5.88 11.05
C ASN A 61 -19.24 6.41 11.24
N MET A 62 -18.65 7.01 10.21
CA MET A 62 -17.30 7.59 10.27
C MET A 62 -17.32 9.12 10.33
N PRO A 63 -16.29 9.74 10.94
CA PRO A 63 -16.10 11.18 10.87
C PRO A 63 -15.70 11.61 9.44
N ASP A 64 -15.79 12.91 9.18
CA ASP A 64 -15.22 13.54 7.98
C ASP A 64 -14.05 14.45 8.40
N PRO A 65 -12.81 14.19 7.95
CA PRO A 65 -12.41 13.11 7.03
C PRO A 65 -12.30 11.74 7.69
N ILE A 66 -12.50 10.68 6.89
CA ILE A 66 -12.31 9.29 7.31
C ILE A 66 -10.81 9.01 7.41
N PRO A 67 -10.29 8.54 8.56
CA PRO A 67 -8.87 8.24 8.71
C PRO A 67 -8.51 6.95 7.97
N VAL A 68 -7.45 7.01 7.17
CA VAL A 68 -6.98 5.89 6.33
C VAL A 68 -5.47 5.74 6.38
N MET A 69 -4.99 4.57 5.99
CA MET A 69 -3.59 4.33 5.71
C MET A 69 -3.39 4.17 4.21
N ILE A 70 -2.32 4.74 3.67
CA ILE A 70 -2.02 4.72 2.24
C ILE A 70 -0.79 3.83 2.02
N ILE A 71 -0.93 2.83 1.14
CA ILE A 71 0.23 2.18 0.51
C ILE A 71 0.64 3.07 -0.65
N GLY A 72 1.62 3.94 -0.41
CA GLY A 72 2.00 4.96 -1.38
C GLY A 72 2.68 4.36 -2.59
N ARG A 73 3.54 3.36 -2.36
CA ARG A 73 4.29 2.64 -3.39
C ARG A 73 4.49 1.20 -2.95
N LEU A 74 4.50 0.29 -3.91
CA LEU A 74 4.91 -1.10 -3.76
C LEU A 74 5.57 -1.52 -5.06
N ALA A 75 6.81 -1.98 -5.00
CA ALA A 75 7.55 -2.42 -6.17
C ALA A 75 8.40 -3.65 -5.85
N VAL A 76 8.56 -4.50 -6.84
CA VAL A 76 9.45 -5.66 -6.80
C VAL A 76 10.48 -5.49 -7.91
N HIS A 77 11.72 -5.89 -7.67
CA HIS A 77 12.74 -5.90 -8.70
C HIS A 77 12.33 -6.85 -9.84
N LYS A 78 12.58 -6.47 -11.10
CA LYS A 78 12.11 -7.18 -12.28
C LYS A 78 12.53 -8.66 -12.31
N GLU A 79 13.73 -8.97 -11.82
CA GLU A 79 14.29 -10.34 -11.74
C GLU A 79 13.55 -11.22 -10.71
N TRP A 80 12.79 -10.61 -9.80
CA TRP A 80 12.05 -11.27 -8.72
C TRP A 80 10.54 -11.27 -8.97
N HIS A 81 10.10 -10.81 -10.14
CA HIS A 81 8.70 -10.88 -10.56
C HIS A 81 8.22 -12.32 -10.70
N GLY A 82 6.94 -12.55 -10.43
CA GLY A 82 6.32 -13.87 -10.56
C GLY A 82 6.65 -14.86 -9.44
N GLN A 83 7.56 -14.53 -8.52
CA GLN A 83 7.99 -15.41 -7.43
C GLN A 83 7.20 -15.22 -6.12
N GLY A 84 6.03 -14.56 -6.18
CA GLY A 84 5.20 -14.30 -5.01
C GLY A 84 5.63 -13.14 -4.11
N LEU A 85 6.84 -12.58 -4.30
CA LEU A 85 7.39 -11.51 -3.45
C LEU A 85 6.47 -10.28 -3.31
N GLY A 86 5.77 -9.89 -4.38
CA GLY A 86 4.81 -8.77 -4.33
C GLY A 86 3.66 -9.02 -3.36
N ARG A 87 3.13 -10.26 -3.31
CA ARG A 87 2.08 -10.64 -2.36
C ARG A 87 2.63 -10.69 -0.93
N SER A 88 3.84 -11.20 -0.74
CA SER A 88 4.51 -11.21 0.58
C SER A 88 4.76 -9.79 1.11
N LEU A 89 5.19 -8.86 0.25
CA LEU A 89 5.34 -7.44 0.60
C LEU A 89 3.99 -6.82 1.00
N LEU A 90 2.93 -7.07 0.22
CA LEU A 90 1.60 -6.58 0.54
C LEU A 90 1.08 -7.15 1.86
N ALA A 91 1.23 -8.45 2.10
CA ALA A 91 0.86 -9.08 3.36
C ALA A 91 1.63 -8.47 4.54
N ASN A 92 2.94 -8.24 4.39
CA ASN A 92 3.75 -7.58 5.40
C ASN A 92 3.29 -6.13 5.65
N ALA A 93 2.96 -5.39 4.59
CA ALA A 93 2.41 -4.05 4.70
C ALA A 93 1.11 -4.07 5.50
N LEU A 94 0.14 -4.91 5.11
CA LEU A 94 -1.15 -5.03 5.77
C LEU A 94 -1.04 -5.43 7.25
N GLN A 95 -0.12 -6.33 7.60
CA GLN A 95 0.17 -6.69 9.01
C GLN A 95 0.65 -5.48 9.82
N ARG A 96 1.53 -4.65 9.26
CA ARG A 96 1.99 -3.43 9.94
C ARG A 96 0.88 -2.39 10.08
N ILE A 97 0.00 -2.30 9.10
CA ILE A 97 -1.16 -1.41 9.17
C ILE A 97 -2.11 -1.87 10.28
N LEU A 98 -2.35 -3.18 10.42
CA LEU A 98 -3.11 -3.72 11.55
C LEU A 98 -2.48 -3.35 12.90
N GLN A 99 -1.16 -3.51 13.03
CA GLN A 99 -0.44 -3.12 14.26
C GLN A 99 -0.59 -1.62 14.56
N ALA A 100 -0.51 -0.77 13.53
CA ALA A 100 -0.73 0.67 13.69
C ALA A 100 -2.20 1.00 14.08
N ALA A 101 -3.16 0.21 13.60
CA ALA A 101 -4.59 0.38 13.89
C ALA A 101 -4.96 0.11 15.35
N GLU A 102 -4.10 -0.60 16.10
CA GLU A 102 -4.28 -0.81 17.55
C GLU A 102 -4.01 0.46 18.38
N ILE A 103 -3.28 1.42 17.81
CA ILE A 103 -2.88 2.66 18.51
C ILE A 103 -3.56 3.88 17.90
N ALA A 104 -3.78 3.89 16.58
CA ALA A 104 -4.41 4.99 15.86
C ALA A 104 -5.63 4.52 15.09
N GLY A 105 -6.68 5.34 15.01
CA GLY A 105 -7.86 5.02 14.23
C GLY A 105 -7.53 4.91 12.74
N ILE A 106 -7.71 3.73 12.14
CA ILE A 106 -7.55 3.49 10.70
C ILE A 106 -8.78 2.72 10.20
N ARG A 107 -9.52 3.30 9.26
CA ARG A 107 -10.77 2.69 8.76
C ARG A 107 -10.56 1.76 7.57
N ALA A 108 -9.66 2.15 6.69
CA ALA A 108 -9.36 1.46 5.43
C ALA A 108 -7.91 1.71 5.00
N VAL A 109 -7.43 0.83 4.13
CA VAL A 109 -6.17 0.96 3.40
C VAL A 109 -6.48 1.37 1.99
N LEU A 110 -5.78 2.40 1.49
CA LEU A 110 -5.92 2.94 0.15
C LEU A 110 -4.63 2.72 -0.65
N VAL A 111 -4.78 2.50 -1.95
CA VAL A 111 -3.69 2.55 -2.92
C VAL A 111 -4.17 3.19 -4.21
N HIS A 112 -3.32 4.01 -4.82
CA HIS A 112 -3.53 4.47 -6.18
C HIS A 112 -2.69 3.61 -7.11
N ALA A 113 -3.35 2.76 -7.91
CA ALA A 113 -2.68 1.88 -8.85
C ALA A 113 -2.09 2.71 -10.00
N ILE A 114 -0.79 2.54 -10.28
CA ILE A 114 -0.10 3.26 -11.36
C ILE A 114 -0.44 2.73 -12.76
N SER A 115 -0.96 1.50 -12.85
CA SER A 115 -1.28 0.85 -14.12
C SER A 115 -2.41 -0.17 -13.95
N GLY A 116 -3.04 -0.57 -15.07
CA GLY A 116 -4.07 -1.62 -15.06
C GLY A 116 -3.55 -2.96 -14.52
N LYS A 117 -2.27 -3.27 -14.73
CA LYS A 117 -1.62 -4.46 -14.16
C LYS A 117 -1.52 -4.36 -12.64
N ALA A 118 -1.14 -3.19 -12.10
CA ALA A 118 -1.11 -2.96 -10.67
C ALA A 118 -2.52 -3.03 -10.06
N LYS A 119 -3.51 -2.45 -10.74
CA LYS A 119 -4.92 -2.54 -10.34
C LYS A 119 -5.37 -4.00 -10.18
N ALA A 120 -5.18 -4.80 -11.23
CA ALA A 120 -5.54 -6.21 -11.23
C ALA A 120 -4.78 -7.03 -10.16
N PHE A 121 -3.55 -6.64 -9.82
CA PHE A 121 -2.80 -7.25 -8.72
C PHE A 121 -3.48 -7.03 -7.37
N TYR A 122 -3.88 -5.79 -7.05
CA TYR A 122 -4.54 -5.46 -5.80
C TYR A 122 -5.95 -6.03 -5.71
N GLU A 123 -6.72 -6.03 -6.82
CA GLU A 123 -8.05 -6.66 -6.87
C GLU A 123 -7.98 -8.16 -6.54
N LYS A 124 -6.97 -8.86 -7.09
CA LYS A 124 -6.69 -10.27 -6.76
C LYS A 124 -6.28 -10.48 -5.29
N CYS A 125 -5.88 -9.42 -4.59
CA CYS A 125 -5.56 -9.43 -3.17
C CYS A 125 -6.73 -8.95 -2.29
N GLY A 126 -7.93 -8.79 -2.85
CA GLY A 126 -9.15 -8.46 -2.09
C GLY A 126 -9.42 -6.96 -1.97
N PHE A 127 -8.65 -6.10 -2.65
CA PHE A 127 -8.99 -4.68 -2.75
C PHE A 127 -10.13 -4.49 -3.75
N PHE A 128 -10.94 -3.45 -3.54
CA PHE A 128 -12.05 -3.08 -4.43
C PHE A 128 -11.89 -1.62 -4.89
N PRO A 129 -12.36 -1.27 -6.10
CA PRO A 129 -12.25 0.08 -6.62
C PRO A 129 -13.12 1.08 -5.86
N SER A 130 -12.60 2.30 -5.74
CA SER A 130 -13.36 3.46 -5.30
C SER A 130 -14.44 3.78 -6.34
N PRO A 131 -15.63 4.25 -5.91
CA PRO A 131 -16.66 4.71 -6.83
C PRO A 131 -16.28 6.01 -7.57
N VAL A 132 -15.29 6.75 -7.07
CA VAL A 132 -14.86 8.04 -7.65
C VAL A 132 -13.81 7.86 -8.73
N ASP A 133 -12.84 6.97 -8.48
CA ASP A 133 -11.76 6.66 -9.41
C ASP A 133 -11.43 5.17 -9.31
N PRO A 134 -11.63 4.38 -10.38
CA PRO A 134 -11.39 2.95 -10.38
C PRO A 134 -9.91 2.56 -10.30
N MET A 135 -8.96 3.51 -10.38
CA MET A 135 -7.54 3.30 -10.12
C MET A 135 -7.20 3.48 -8.63
N ILE A 136 -8.08 4.12 -7.85
CA ILE A 136 -7.99 4.15 -6.39
C ILE A 136 -8.67 2.89 -5.87
N LEU A 137 -7.89 2.02 -5.25
CA LEU A 137 -8.39 0.78 -4.65
C LEU A 137 -8.34 0.87 -3.13
N MET A 138 -9.28 0.17 -2.49
CA MET A 138 -9.50 0.21 -1.06
C MET A 138 -9.66 -1.19 -0.49
N VAL A 139 -9.31 -1.37 0.78
CA VAL A 139 -9.69 -2.54 1.58
C VAL A 139 -9.95 -2.10 3.02
N THR A 140 -11.02 -2.58 3.65
CA THR A 140 -11.31 -2.25 5.04
C THR A 140 -10.46 -3.06 5.99
N LEU A 141 -10.21 -2.56 7.21
CA LEU A 141 -9.43 -3.32 8.19
C LEU A 141 -10.10 -4.66 8.59
N ALA A 142 -11.43 -4.75 8.51
CA ALA A 142 -12.15 -6.00 8.72
C ALA A 142 -11.83 -7.03 7.63
N GLU A 143 -11.81 -6.62 6.36
CA GLU A 143 -11.42 -7.47 5.23
C GLU A 143 -9.94 -7.83 5.30
N VAL A 144 -9.06 -6.89 5.70
CA VAL A 144 -7.63 -7.18 5.91
C VAL A 144 -7.43 -8.27 6.96
N LYS A 145 -8.16 -8.23 8.08
CA LYS A 145 -8.11 -9.30 9.09
C LYS A 145 -8.50 -10.65 8.49
N ALA A 146 -9.58 -10.69 7.71
CA ALA A 146 -10.03 -11.92 7.04
C ALA A 146 -9.02 -12.45 5.99
N ILE A 147 -8.35 -11.56 5.23
CA ILE A 147 -7.34 -11.93 4.22
C ILE A 147 -6.09 -12.55 4.88
N LEU A 148 -5.74 -12.10 6.08
CA LEU A 148 -4.52 -12.52 6.79
C LEU A 148 -4.76 -13.65 7.80
N SER A 149 -6.01 -14.04 8.05
CA SER A 149 -6.32 -15.22 8.85
C SER A 149 -5.88 -16.50 8.11
N PRO A 150 -5.17 -17.43 8.78
CA PRO A 150 -4.74 -18.69 8.19
C PRO A 150 -5.90 -19.64 7.87
#